data_AF-A0A9Q3BX71-F1
#
_entry.id   AF-A0A9Q3BX71-F1
#
_cell.length_a   1.000
_cell.length_b   1.000
_cell.length_c   1.000
_cell.angle_alpha   90.00
_cell.angle_beta   90.00
_cell.angle_gamma   90.00
#
_symmetry.space_group_name_H-M   'P 1'
#
loop_
_entity.id
_entity.type
_entity.pdbx_description
1 polymer ?
#
loop_
_entity_poly.entity_id
_entity_poly.type
_entity_poly.pdbx_seq_one_letter_code
_entity_poly.pdbx_strand_id
1 'polypeptide(L)'
;MNQFVKDYVSSCQQCSRNKNIHHKEFELLKPLQAPSGPWTSLSLDFITQLPLSNIFDSILVVVDRFSKMAIFIPTYRTITALELAHLFHHYGPIYVNSSRYQEIFQLPYILKQMDRQRG
;
A
#
# COMPACT_ATOMS: atom_id res chain seq x y z
N MET A 1 -24.12 -40.81 -1.77
CA MET A 1 -24.69 -40.00 -0.67
C MET A 1 -24.41 -38.50 -0.84
N ASN A 2 -23.16 -38.07 -1.02
CA ASN A 2 -22.83 -36.64 -1.16
C ASN A 2 -23.47 -35.92 -2.35
N GLN A 3 -23.71 -36.61 -3.47
CA GLN A 3 -24.30 -35.98 -4.66
C GLN A 3 -25.78 -35.60 -4.44
N PHE A 4 -26.56 -36.53 -3.87
CA PHE A 4 -27.95 -36.28 -3.50
C PHE A 4 -28.13 -35.08 -2.56
N VAL A 5 -27.24 -34.94 -1.57
CA VAL A 5 -27.25 -33.79 -0.65
C VAL A 5 -26.95 -32.49 -1.40
N LYS A 6 -26.00 -32.49 -2.34
CA LYS A 6 -25.70 -31.31 -3.16
C LYS A 6 -26.87 -30.91 -4.05
N ASP A 7 -27.52 -31.88 -4.67
CA ASP A 7 -28.65 -31.66 -5.59
C ASP A 7 -29.90 -31.19 -4.84
N TYR A 8 -30.11 -31.69 -3.61
CA TYR A 8 -31.17 -31.20 -2.72
C TYR A 8 -30.91 -29.76 -2.25
N VAL A 9 -29.68 -29.46 -1.82
CA VAL A 9 -29.31 -28.12 -1.34
C VAL A 9 -29.31 -27.09 -2.47
N SER A 10 -29.00 -27.48 -3.72
CA SER A 10 -29.05 -26.58 -4.88
C SER A 10 -30.47 -26.28 -5.35
N SER A 11 -31.41 -27.23 -5.21
CA SER A 11 -32.82 -27.06 -5.59
C SER A 11 -33.69 -26.42 -4.50
N CYS A 12 -33.24 -26.40 -3.25
CA CYS A 12 -33.96 -25.80 -2.13
C CYS A 12 -33.88 -24.26 -2.13
N GLN A 13 -35.04 -23.60 -2.28
CA GLN A 13 -35.12 -22.13 -2.26
C GLN A 13 -34.69 -21.50 -0.93
N GLN A 14 -34.98 -22.15 0.21
CA GLN A 14 -34.58 -21.63 1.53
C GLN A 14 -33.06 -21.69 1.70
N CYS A 15 -32.44 -22.80 1.29
CA CYS A 15 -30.98 -22.93 1.30
C CYS A 15 -30.32 -21.90 0.38
N SER A 16 -30.85 -21.68 -0.82
CA SER A 16 -30.33 -20.69 -1.77
C SER A 16 -30.44 -19.25 -1.23
N ARG A 17 -31.57 -18.88 -0.63
CA ARG A 17 -31.77 -17.54 -0.02
C ARG A 17 -30.89 -17.29 1.20
N ASN A 18 -30.60 -18.32 1.99
CA ASN A 18 -29.75 -18.21 3.18
C ASN A 18 -28.25 -18.38 2.87
N LYS A 19 -27.92 -18.86 1.66
CA LYS A 19 -26.56 -19.00 1.18
C LYS A 19 -26.14 -17.72 0.48
N ASN A 20 -25.66 -16.76 1.26
CA ASN A 20 -25.00 -15.59 0.70
C ASN A 20 -23.79 -16.03 -0.11
N ILE A 21 -23.69 -15.56 -1.36
CA ILE A 21 -22.47 -15.72 -2.17
C ILE A 21 -21.42 -14.79 -1.55
N HIS A 22 -20.57 -15.35 -0.69
CA HIS A 22 -19.55 -14.58 0.03
C HIS A 22 -18.36 -14.15 -0.84
N HIS A 23 -18.32 -14.59 -2.09
CA HIS A 23 -17.24 -14.24 -3.01
C HIS A 23 -17.81 -13.90 -4.39
N LYS A 24 -17.69 -12.63 -4.77
CA LYS A 24 -17.56 -12.27 -6.18
C LYS A 24 -16.33 -13.01 -6.70
N GLU A 25 -16.34 -13.45 -7.97
CA GLU A 25 -15.14 -13.98 -8.62
C GLU A 25 -14.01 -12.96 -8.36
N PHE A 26 -12.98 -13.39 -7.62
CA PHE A 26 -11.86 -12.51 -7.32
C PHE A 26 -11.23 -12.19 -8.66
N GLU A 27 -11.36 -10.94 -9.11
CA GLU A 27 -10.56 -10.44 -10.22
C GLU A 27 -9.10 -10.77 -9.90
N LEU A 28 -8.41 -11.40 -10.85
CA LEU A 28 -7.01 -11.77 -10.68
C LEU A 28 -6.22 -10.52 -10.30
N LEU A 29 -5.67 -10.52 -9.08
CA LEU A 29 -4.79 -9.45 -8.62
C LEU A 29 -3.64 -9.33 -9.63
N LYS A 30 -3.52 -8.20 -10.31
CA LYS A 30 -2.39 -7.92 -11.19
C LYS A 30 -1.20 -7.54 -10.32
N PRO A 31 -0.19 -8.41 -10.14
CA PRO A 31 0.96 -8.08 -9.32
C PRO A 31 1.73 -6.93 -9.99
N LEU A 32 2.28 -6.04 -9.16
CA LEU A 32 3.23 -5.05 -9.63
C LEU A 32 4.47 -5.76 -10.19
N GLN A 33 5.04 -5.23 -11.27
CA GLN A 33 6.28 -5.76 -11.83
C GLN A 33 7.38 -5.83 -10.76
N ALA A 34 8.17 -6.90 -10.82
CA ALA A 34 9.30 -7.09 -9.93
C ALA A 34 10.35 -5.97 -10.18
N PRO A 35 10.96 -5.43 -9.13
CA PRO A 35 12.02 -4.44 -9.28
C PRO A 35 13.24 -5.05 -9.98
N SER A 36 13.86 -4.28 -10.87
CA SER A 36 15.06 -4.68 -11.62
C SER A 36 16.34 -4.72 -10.78
N GLY A 37 16.33 -4.09 -9.60
CA GLY A 37 17.48 -4.08 -8.69
C GLY A 37 17.19 -3.25 -7.42
N PRO A 38 18.17 -3.17 -6.51
CA PRO A 38 18.05 -2.34 -5.31
C PRO A 38 17.72 -0.89 -5.67
N TRP A 39 16.80 -0.29 -4.92
CA TRP A 39 16.44 1.13 -5.03
C TRP A 39 15.81 1.55 -6.37
N THR A 40 15.43 0.60 -7.24
CA THR A 40 14.74 0.93 -8.50
C THR A 40 13.22 1.01 -8.35
N SER A 41 12.67 0.45 -7.27
CA SER A 41 11.24 0.57 -6.96
C SER A 41 11.03 0.70 -5.45
N LEU A 42 10.42 1.81 -5.06
CA LEU A 42 10.12 2.12 -3.67
C LEU A 42 8.62 1.98 -3.41
N SER A 43 8.29 1.54 -2.20
CA SER A 43 6.96 1.66 -1.62
C SER A 43 7.01 2.70 -0.52
N LEU A 44 6.03 3.60 -0.49
CA LEU A 44 5.84 4.53 0.61
C LEU A 44 4.60 4.10 1.39
N ASP A 45 4.67 4.23 2.71
CA ASP A 45 3.52 4.01 3.59
C ASP A 45 3.60 4.91 4.82
N PHE A 46 2.47 5.08 5.50
CA PHE A 46 2.40 5.87 6.73
C PHE A 46 1.85 5.03 7.87
N ILE A 47 2.59 4.98 8.96
CA ILE A 47 2.05 4.55 10.25
C ILE A 47 1.53 5.81 10.92
N THR A 48 0.21 5.93 11.08
CA THR A 48 -0.44 7.12 11.65
C THR A 48 -1.10 6.78 12.98
N GLN A 49 -1.64 7.81 13.66
CA GLN A 49 -2.39 7.67 14.92
C GLN A 49 -1.54 7.07 16.06
N LEU A 50 -0.24 7.35 16.03
CA LEU A 50 0.64 6.98 17.12
C LEU A 50 0.45 7.96 18.29
N PRO A 51 0.71 7.51 19.53
CA PRO A 51 0.89 8.44 20.64
C PRO A 51 1.94 9.49 20.28
N LEU A 52 1.71 10.74 20.68
CA LEU A 52 2.66 11.82 20.47
C LEU A 52 4.00 11.46 21.11
N SER A 53 5.04 11.37 20.28
CA SER A 53 6.42 11.26 20.71
C SER A 53 7.14 12.54 20.30
N ASN A 54 7.48 13.35 21.29
CA ASN A 54 7.90 14.75 21.11
C ASN A 54 6.80 15.58 20.41
N ILE A 55 6.93 15.77 19.10
CA ILE A 55 6.01 16.55 18.25
C ILE A 55 5.44 15.73 17.08
N PHE A 56 5.82 14.46 16.97
CA PHE A 56 5.46 13.60 15.86
C PHE A 56 4.38 12.60 16.30
N ASP A 57 3.39 12.37 15.43
CA ASP A 57 2.27 11.44 15.64
C ASP A 57 2.20 10.35 14.54
N SER A 58 3.17 10.37 13.61
CA SER A 58 3.20 9.50 12.44
C SER A 58 4.64 9.12 12.05
N ILE A 59 4.78 8.05 11.29
CA ILE A 59 6.07 7.61 10.73
C ILE A 59 5.87 7.37 9.23
N LEU A 60 6.70 8.02 8.41
CA LEU A 60 6.84 7.69 7.00
C LEU A 60 7.75 6.46 6.88
N VAL A 61 7.24 5.43 6.19
CA VAL A 61 7.96 4.20 5.89
C VAL A 61 8.33 4.20 4.42
N VAL A 62 9.62 4.15 4.12
CA VAL A 62 10.16 4.00 2.76
C VAL A 62 10.77 2.62 2.62
N VAL A 63 10.21 1.79 1.75
CA VAL A 63 10.67 0.40 1.57
C VAL A 63 11.21 0.21 0.16
N ASP A 64 12.45 -0.28 0.05
CA ASP A 64 12.96 -0.83 -1.21
C ASP A 64 12.29 -2.18 -1.49
N ARG A 65 11.52 -2.25 -2.58
CA ARG A 65 10.77 -3.46 -2.92
C ARG A 65 11.68 -4.63 -3.26
N PHE A 66 12.92 -4.39 -3.70
CA PHE A 66 13.90 -5.42 -4.05
C PHE A 66 14.54 -6.02 -2.80
N SER A 67 15.26 -5.22 -2.01
CA SER A 67 15.99 -5.70 -0.82
C SER A 67 15.13 -5.89 0.42
N LYS A 68 13.92 -5.33 0.44
CA LYS A 68 13.05 -5.19 1.64
C LYS A 68 13.63 -4.31 2.74
N MET A 69 14.69 -3.56 2.46
CA MET A 69 15.21 -2.59 3.41
C MET A 69 14.21 -1.44 3.58
N ALA A 70 14.00 -1.02 4.83
CA ALA A 70 13.08 0.04 5.19
C ALA A 70 13.80 1.19 5.88
N ILE A 71 13.37 2.41 5.58
CA ILE A 71 13.76 3.65 6.26
C ILE A 71 12.52 4.20 6.94
N PHE A 72 12.63 4.48 8.24
CA PHE A 72 11.56 5.03 9.07
C PHE A 72 11.88 6.46 9.43
N ILE A 73 11.00 7.40 9.05
CA ILE A 73 11.22 8.83 9.26
C ILE A 73 10.05 9.38 10.09
N PRO A 74 10.30 9.95 11.28
CA PRO A 74 9.23 10.53 12.10
C PRO A 74 8.62 11.74 11.39
N THR A 75 7.30 11.82 11.43
CA THR A 75 6.52 12.86 10.74
C THR A 75 5.19 13.09 11.47
N TYR A 76 4.34 13.94 10.91
CA TYR A 76 3.01 14.23 11.42
C TYR A 76 1.95 13.89 10.37
N ARG A 77 0.76 13.54 10.84
CA ARG A 77 -0.38 13.13 10.01
C ARG A 77 -0.81 14.21 9.02
N THR A 78 -0.60 15.47 9.38
CA THR A 78 -1.01 16.63 8.57
C THR A 78 0.08 17.12 7.63
N ILE A 79 1.11 16.31 7.35
CA ILE A 79 2.20 16.68 6.45
C ILE A 79 1.68 16.97 5.04
N THR A 80 2.10 18.10 4.47
CA THR A 80 1.78 18.47 3.10
C THR A 80 2.65 17.70 2.11
N ALA A 81 2.22 17.61 0.85
CA ALA A 81 2.99 16.94 -0.20
C ALA A 81 4.38 17.57 -0.40
N LEU A 82 4.48 18.90 -0.25
CA LEU A 82 5.74 19.62 -0.38
C LEU A 82 6.69 19.27 0.77
N GLU A 83 6.19 19.31 2.01
CA GLU A 83 6.97 18.92 3.19
C GLU A 83 7.40 17.46 3.13
N LEU A 84 6.51 16.57 2.64
CA LEU A 84 6.84 15.17 2.42
C LEU A 84 7.96 15.01 1.39
N ALA A 85 7.91 15.74 0.28
CA ALA A 85 8.97 15.70 -0.74
C ALA A 85 10.31 16.17 -0.17
N HIS A 86 10.32 17.22 0.65
CA HIS A 86 11.52 17.69 1.34
C HIS A 86 12.05 16.66 2.33
N LEU A 87 11.18 16.07 3.14
CA LEU A 87 11.53 15.06 4.13
C LEU A 87 12.08 13.79 3.47
N PHE A 88 11.48 13.35 2.37
CA PHE A 88 11.99 12.25 1.54
C PHE A 88 13.32 12.60 0.88
N HIS A 89 13.50 13.82 0.36
CA HIS A 89 14.77 14.23 -0.24
C HIS A 89 15.90 14.28 0.81
N HIS A 90 15.59 14.76 2.02
CA HIS A 90 16.57 14.95 3.08
C HIS A 90 16.99 13.63 3.76
N TYR A 91 16.04 12.74 4.05
CA TYR A 91 16.28 11.48 4.76
C TYR A 91 16.21 10.23 3.87
N GLY A 92 15.87 10.40 2.59
CA GLY A 92 15.76 9.30 1.63
C GLY A 92 17.11 8.68 1.25
N PRO A 93 17.06 7.55 0.54
CA PRO A 93 18.26 6.80 0.21
C PRO A 93 19.20 7.57 -0.73
N ILE A 94 20.43 7.80 -0.27
CA ILE A 94 21.53 8.51 -0.98
C ILE A 94 21.81 7.91 -2.37
N TYR A 95 21.51 6.63 -2.59
CA TYR A 95 21.77 5.89 -3.83
C TYR A 95 20.75 6.12 -4.95
N VAL A 96 19.71 6.90 -4.72
CA VAL A 96 18.91 7.41 -5.81
C VAL A 96 19.74 8.53 -6.45
N ASN A 97 20.29 8.30 -7.64
CA ASN A 97 21.02 9.35 -8.37
C ASN A 97 20.04 10.48 -8.73
N SER A 98 20.49 11.76 -8.72
CA SER A 98 19.65 12.95 -9.02
C SER A 98 18.80 12.77 -10.29
N SER A 99 19.33 12.06 -11.29
CA SER A 99 18.70 11.74 -12.57
C SER A 99 17.51 10.76 -12.47
N ARG A 100 17.52 9.83 -11.51
CA ARG A 100 16.43 8.85 -11.30
C ARG A 100 15.40 9.28 -10.27
N TYR A 101 15.66 10.34 -9.51
CA TYR A 101 14.62 10.92 -8.65
C TYR A 101 13.41 11.35 -9.49
N GLN A 102 13.60 11.85 -10.71
CA GLN A 102 12.49 12.25 -11.58
C GLN A 102 11.70 11.06 -12.15
N GLU A 103 12.32 9.88 -12.28
CA GLU A 103 11.64 8.65 -12.73
C GLU A 103 10.93 7.93 -11.58
N ILE A 104 11.48 7.99 -10.36
CA ILE A 104 10.88 7.41 -9.15
C ILE A 104 9.81 8.36 -8.56
N PHE A 105 10.04 9.67 -8.58
CA PHE A 105 9.01 10.70 -8.42
C PHE A 105 8.28 10.90 -9.74
N GLN A 106 7.43 9.94 -10.10
CA GLN A 106 6.15 10.40 -10.60
C GLN A 106 5.47 11.09 -9.41
N LEU A 107 5.66 12.42 -9.27
CA LEU A 107 4.88 13.29 -8.37
C LEU A 107 3.38 12.91 -8.27
N PRO A 108 2.69 12.48 -9.36
CA PRO A 108 1.33 11.95 -9.24
C PRO A 108 1.19 10.66 -8.41
N TYR A 109 2.20 9.81 -8.29
CA TYR A 109 2.17 8.58 -7.47
C TYR A 109 2.19 8.87 -5.97
N ILE A 110 3.05 9.79 -5.53
CA ILE A 110 3.14 10.19 -4.11
C ILE A 110 1.86 10.91 -3.70
N LEU A 111 1.37 11.85 -4.51
CA LEU A 111 0.09 12.52 -4.27
C LEU A 111 -1.07 11.51 -4.21
N LYS A 112 -1.13 10.55 -5.14
CA LYS A 112 -2.16 9.51 -5.17
C LYS A 112 -2.07 8.54 -3.98
N GLN A 113 -0.90 8.33 -3.40
CA GLN A 113 -0.76 7.57 -2.16
C GLN A 113 -1.14 8.39 -0.93
N MET A 114 -0.80 9.68 -0.88
CA MET A 114 -1.28 10.59 0.17
C MET A 114 -2.81 10.72 0.14
N ASP A 115 -3.43 10.73 -1.03
CA ASP A 115 -4.90 10.78 -1.16
C ASP A 115 -5.56 9.47 -0.76
N ARG A 116 -4.89 8.32 -0.97
CA ARG A 116 -5.40 7.00 -0.57
C ARG A 116 -5.39 6.79 0.96
N GLN A 117 -4.48 7.44 1.68
CA GLN A 117 -4.33 7.32 3.13
C GLN A 117 -5.06 8.42 3.92
N ARG A 118 -5.69 9.40 3.23
CA ARG A 118 -6.56 10.44 3.81
C ARG A 118 -8.05 10.09 3.74
N GLY A 119 -8.41 8.92 3.20
CA GLY A 119 -9.78 8.41 3.09
C GLY A 119 -10.12 7.40 4.17
#